data_AF-A0A947QUZ7-F1
#
_entry.id   AF-A0A947QUZ7-F1
#
_cell.length_a   1.000
_cell.length_b   1.000
_cell.length_c   1.000
_cell.angle_alpha   90.00
_cell.angle_beta   90.00
_cell.angle_gamma   90.00
#
_symmetry.space_group_name_H-M   'P 1'
#
loop_
_entity.id
_entity.type
_entity.pdbx_description
1 polymer ?
#
loop_
_entity_poly.entity_id
_entity_poly.type
_entity_poly.pdbx_seq_one_letter_code
_entity_poly.pdbx_strand_id
1 'polypeptide(L)'
;MLETLGRIALEYEKGEMPSASPEVAKECERIKDKIDAVLEETEFFHGTGRFAYVPNGQSKYDGIEGDQVQDVFERLLKQGLKPHDDLFSDVFTGDESRKTVSMTNARMYARVYSDLYMDEQDDPLEYRYGSKAFWWLFFCARMGFHVALSPETHIRILKYNLWERWSREKLAADMKRYQKATQWQRTFRNDDRYKSGLGYKDNFMHLMCEAGSTISDNYGMIVGVRAGAVSPVFIKQGHIRCFEIRTDETVSPSDWTYVEAPESKVDEVKDALSEAGLNDLPVFSMEVMEYYHAQEPFDELTKKHVAAKYPKWLMAK
;
A
#
# COMPACT_ATOMS: atom_id res chain seq x y z
N MET A 1 13.52 9.65 -15.24
CA MET A 1 12.62 10.54 -14.46
C MET A 1 11.76 11.41 -15.36
N LEU A 2 12.25 12.50 -15.97
CA LEU A 2 11.41 13.31 -16.90
C LEU A 2 10.95 12.51 -18.12
N GLU A 3 11.82 11.64 -18.65
CA GLU A 3 11.49 10.71 -19.75
C GLU A 3 10.47 9.62 -19.33
N THR A 4 10.54 9.18 -18.06
CA THR A 4 9.58 8.26 -17.42
C THR A 4 8.21 8.92 -17.25
N LEU A 5 8.19 10.16 -16.74
CA LEU A 5 6.98 10.99 -16.63
C LEU A 5 6.39 11.29 -18.01
N GLY A 6 7.22 11.53 -19.02
CA GLY A 6 6.80 11.72 -20.41
C GLY A 6 6.17 10.47 -21.03
N ARG A 7 6.73 9.27 -20.80
CA ARG A 7 6.10 8.00 -21.20
C ARG A 7 4.74 7.80 -20.53
N ILE A 8 4.64 8.07 -19.24
CA ILE A 8 3.41 7.85 -18.47
C ILE A 8 2.33 8.89 -18.80
N ALA A 9 2.71 10.12 -19.15
CA ALA A 9 1.79 11.09 -19.76
C ALA A 9 1.32 10.66 -21.15
N LEU A 10 2.18 10.01 -21.96
CA LEU A 10 1.82 9.44 -23.26
C LEU A 10 0.97 8.16 -23.15
N GLU A 11 1.11 7.37 -22.10
CA GLU A 11 0.19 6.27 -21.76
C GLU A 11 -1.18 6.83 -21.37
N TYR A 12 -1.22 7.91 -20.58
CA TYR A 12 -2.44 8.63 -20.21
C TYR A 12 -3.15 9.26 -21.41
N GLU A 13 -2.42 9.88 -22.35
CA GLU A 13 -3.01 10.43 -23.60
C GLU A 13 -3.46 9.35 -24.60
N LYS A 14 -2.94 8.11 -24.50
CA LYS A 14 -3.43 6.99 -25.31
C LYS A 14 -4.78 6.44 -24.86
N GLY A 15 -5.28 6.89 -23.71
CA GLY A 15 -6.69 7.28 -23.53
C GLY A 15 -7.77 6.20 -23.58
N GLU A 16 -7.42 4.95 -23.88
CA GLU A 16 -8.30 3.81 -23.66
C GLU A 16 -8.01 3.27 -22.26
N MET A 17 -9.05 3.18 -21.41
CA MET A 17 -9.04 2.13 -20.39
C MET A 17 -8.67 0.84 -21.13
N PRO A 18 -7.71 0.00 -20.67
CA PRO A 18 -7.59 -1.32 -21.26
C PRO A 18 -8.96 -1.95 -21.12
N SER A 19 -9.61 -2.18 -22.27
CA SER A 19 -11.00 -2.60 -22.28
C SER A 19 -11.05 -3.89 -21.49
N ALA A 20 -11.62 -3.84 -20.28
CA ALA A 20 -11.84 -5.04 -19.48
C ALA A 20 -12.49 -6.06 -20.39
N SER A 21 -12.09 -7.32 -20.29
CA SER A 21 -12.68 -8.38 -21.10
C SER A 21 -14.22 -8.26 -21.02
N PRO A 22 -14.95 -8.51 -22.12
CA PRO A 22 -16.41 -8.55 -22.08
C PRO A 22 -16.94 -9.41 -20.92
N GLU A 23 -16.16 -10.41 -20.51
CA GLU A 23 -16.30 -11.25 -19.33
C GLU A 23 -16.18 -10.47 -18.01
N VAL A 24 -15.06 -9.76 -17.73
CA VAL A 24 -14.87 -8.94 -16.52
C VAL A 24 -15.91 -7.83 -16.42
N ALA A 25 -16.23 -7.15 -17.54
CA ALA A 25 -17.25 -6.10 -17.56
C ALA A 25 -18.65 -6.68 -17.21
N LYS A 26 -19.00 -7.82 -17.81
CA LYS A 26 -20.27 -8.51 -17.53
C LYS A 26 -20.34 -9.07 -16.11
N GLU A 27 -19.22 -9.54 -15.55
CA GLU A 27 -19.15 -10.01 -14.17
C GLU A 27 -19.32 -8.85 -13.19
N CYS A 28 -18.66 -7.71 -13.42
CA CYS A 28 -18.85 -6.48 -12.66
C CYS A 28 -20.33 -6.06 -12.62
N GLU A 29 -20.99 -5.96 -13.77
CA GLU A 29 -22.42 -5.63 -13.82
C GLU A 29 -23.29 -6.67 -13.09
N ARG A 30 -22.93 -7.96 -13.12
CA ARG A 30 -23.66 -9.03 -12.43
C ARG A 30 -23.54 -8.94 -10.90
N ILE A 31 -22.42 -8.44 -10.37
CA ILE A 31 -22.16 -8.39 -8.93
C ILE A 31 -22.13 -6.97 -8.36
N LYS A 32 -22.42 -5.95 -9.16
CA LYS A 32 -22.34 -4.53 -8.78
C LYS A 32 -23.03 -4.22 -7.45
N ASP A 33 -24.28 -4.64 -7.25
CA ASP A 33 -25.02 -4.41 -6.01
C ASP A 33 -24.31 -4.97 -4.76
N LYS A 34 -23.51 -6.04 -4.92
CA LYS A 34 -22.70 -6.61 -3.82
C LYS A 34 -21.43 -5.81 -3.57
N ILE A 35 -20.79 -5.29 -4.63
CA ILE A 35 -19.62 -4.41 -4.52
C ILE A 35 -20.06 -3.11 -3.82
N ASP A 36 -21.15 -2.50 -4.28
CA ASP A 36 -21.76 -1.31 -3.67
C ASP A 36 -21.99 -1.53 -2.16
N ALA A 37 -22.65 -2.64 -1.80
CA ALA A 37 -22.94 -2.97 -0.39
C ALA A 37 -21.69 -3.17 0.49
N VAL A 38 -20.64 -3.86 0.02
CA VAL A 38 -19.41 -4.00 0.84
C VAL A 38 -18.63 -2.70 0.93
N LEU A 39 -18.64 -1.87 -0.12
CA LEU A 39 -17.93 -0.58 -0.14
C LEU A 39 -18.63 0.48 0.72
N GLU A 40 -19.95 0.39 0.92
CA GLU A 40 -20.67 1.19 1.92
C GLU A 40 -20.25 0.86 3.36
N GLU A 41 -19.92 -0.40 3.66
CA GLU A 41 -19.42 -0.82 4.98
C GLU A 41 -17.90 -0.61 5.16
N THR A 42 -17.15 -0.33 4.10
CA THR A 42 -15.67 -0.26 4.12
C THR A 42 -15.17 1.16 4.35
N GLU A 43 -14.35 1.38 5.38
CA GLU A 43 -13.71 2.68 5.67
C GLU A 43 -12.23 2.71 5.28
N PHE A 44 -11.52 1.58 5.46
CA PHE A 44 -10.10 1.47 5.16
C PHE A 44 -9.77 0.25 4.30
N PHE A 45 -8.63 0.33 3.61
CA PHE A 45 -8.07 -0.72 2.78
C PHE A 45 -6.63 -1.01 3.23
N HIS A 46 -6.23 -2.29 3.23
CA HIS A 46 -4.86 -2.72 3.47
C HIS A 46 -4.33 -3.51 2.27
N GLY A 47 -3.26 -3.02 1.65
CA GLY A 47 -2.56 -3.74 0.57
C GLY A 47 -1.44 -4.62 1.10
N THR A 48 -1.45 -5.90 0.74
CA THR A 48 -0.47 -6.92 1.14
C THR A 48 -0.19 -7.86 -0.04
N GLY A 49 0.58 -8.92 0.18
CA GLY A 49 0.65 -10.07 -0.72
C GLY A 49 0.29 -11.37 -0.02
N ARG A 50 0.20 -12.46 -0.81
CA ARG A 50 0.05 -13.82 -0.30
C ARG A 50 1.29 -14.27 0.46
N PHE A 51 2.47 -14.03 -0.09
CA PHE A 51 3.75 -14.43 0.49
C PHE A 51 4.68 -13.25 0.77
N ALA A 52 5.54 -13.40 1.77
CA ALA A 52 6.63 -12.48 2.06
C ALA A 52 7.88 -13.20 2.58
N TYR A 53 9.06 -12.71 2.25
CA TYR A 53 10.29 -13.12 2.93
C TYR A 53 10.33 -12.55 4.35
N VAL A 54 10.94 -13.31 5.27
CA VAL A 54 11.23 -12.89 6.64
C VAL A 54 12.67 -12.40 6.75
N PRO A 55 12.94 -11.09 6.79
CA PRO A 55 14.32 -10.61 6.98
C PRO A 55 14.78 -10.79 8.44
N ASN A 56 15.49 -11.89 8.71
CA ASN A 56 16.32 -12.15 9.91
C ASN A 56 15.85 -11.45 11.21
N GLY A 57 14.70 -11.87 11.73
CA GLY A 57 14.43 -11.79 13.17
C GLY A 57 13.58 -10.63 13.74
N GLN A 58 13.16 -9.59 13.01
CA GLN A 58 12.35 -8.49 13.61
C GLN A 58 11.14 -7.97 12.79
N SER A 59 9.91 -8.26 13.30
CA SER A 59 8.64 -7.52 13.11
C SER A 59 7.82 -7.68 11.81
N LYS A 60 7.01 -8.75 11.72
CA LYS A 60 6.36 -9.41 10.55
C LYS A 60 7.20 -10.49 9.83
N TYR A 61 8.25 -10.24 9.05
CA TYR A 61 9.65 -10.02 9.47
C TYR A 61 10.11 -10.67 10.81
N ASP A 62 9.25 -11.30 11.61
CA ASP A 62 9.57 -11.75 12.97
C ASP A 62 10.45 -12.99 12.98
N GLY A 63 11.41 -12.98 13.91
CA GLY A 63 11.74 -14.15 14.72
C GLY A 63 12.02 -15.46 14.01
N ILE A 64 12.56 -15.45 12.77
CA ILE A 64 13.14 -16.63 12.12
C ILE A 64 14.50 -16.26 11.53
N GLU A 65 15.45 -17.19 11.61
CA GLU A 65 16.76 -17.10 10.96
C GLU A 65 16.69 -17.64 9.52
N GLY A 66 17.09 -16.82 8.54
CA GLY A 66 17.16 -17.20 7.12
C GLY A 66 16.03 -16.67 6.25
N ASP A 67 16.28 -16.64 4.93
CA ASP A 67 15.38 -16.11 3.90
C ASP A 67 14.18 -17.04 3.62
N GLN A 68 13.39 -17.34 4.66
CA GLN A 68 12.18 -18.14 4.52
C GLN A 68 11.01 -17.31 3.98
N VAL A 69 10.26 -17.91 3.07
CA VAL A 69 8.98 -17.39 2.57
C VAL A 69 7.88 -17.80 3.57
N GLN A 70 7.17 -16.82 4.13
CA GLN A 70 5.97 -17.05 4.94
C GLN A 70 4.71 -16.80 4.11
N ASP A 71 3.69 -17.62 4.34
CA ASP A 71 2.32 -17.32 3.96
C ASP A 71 1.79 -16.20 4.88
N VAL A 72 1.63 -15.01 4.29
CA VAL A 72 1.11 -13.84 4.97
C VAL A 72 -0.39 -13.97 5.14
N PHE A 73 -1.12 -14.49 4.15
CA PHE A 73 -2.57 -14.58 4.22
C PHE A 73 -3.03 -15.56 5.29
N GLU A 74 -2.46 -16.77 5.34
CA GLU A 74 -2.70 -17.75 6.40
C GLU A 74 -2.46 -17.15 7.80
N ARG A 75 -1.40 -16.33 7.94
CA ARG A 75 -1.09 -15.64 9.19
C ARG A 75 -2.11 -14.57 9.53
N LEU A 76 -2.57 -13.78 8.55
CA LEU A 76 -3.61 -12.77 8.74
C LEU A 76 -4.95 -13.41 9.13
N LEU A 77 -5.34 -14.52 8.49
CA LEU A 77 -6.54 -15.29 8.84
C LEU A 77 -6.52 -15.79 10.29
N LYS A 78 -5.34 -16.15 10.82
CA LYS A 78 -5.18 -16.65 12.20
C LYS A 78 -5.02 -15.56 13.26
N GLN A 79 -4.55 -14.36 12.88
CA GLN A 79 -4.06 -13.36 13.84
C GLN A 79 -4.61 -11.95 13.65
N GLY A 80 -5.30 -11.67 12.54
CA GLY A 80 -5.64 -10.32 12.11
C GLY A 80 -4.42 -9.50 11.65
N LEU A 81 -4.68 -8.27 11.24
CA LEU A 81 -3.62 -7.28 11.00
C LEU A 81 -3.15 -6.77 12.36
N LYS A 82 -2.04 -7.34 12.86
CA LYS A 82 -1.46 -6.93 14.13
C LYS A 82 -0.54 -5.71 14.00
N PRO A 83 -0.60 -4.76 14.95
CA PRO A 83 0.41 -3.73 15.09
C PRO A 83 1.79 -4.34 15.23
N HIS A 84 2.72 -3.88 14.39
CA HIS A 84 4.10 -4.34 14.38
C HIS A 84 5.04 -3.12 14.36
N ASP A 85 6.32 -3.33 14.64
CA ASP A 85 7.33 -2.27 14.52
C ASP A 85 7.45 -1.89 13.04
N ASP A 86 6.74 -0.84 12.63
CA ASP A 86 6.99 -0.26 11.32
C ASP A 86 8.39 0.36 11.36
N LEU A 87 9.22 -0.05 10.42
CA LEU A 87 10.56 0.45 10.18
C LEU A 87 10.60 1.99 10.08
N PHE A 88 9.48 2.63 9.77
CA PHE A 88 9.32 4.08 9.67
C PHE A 88 8.47 4.69 10.80
N SER A 89 8.23 4.01 11.93
CA SER A 89 7.41 4.53 13.05
C SER A 89 7.92 5.86 13.63
N ASP A 90 9.23 6.08 13.65
CA ASP A 90 9.89 7.35 13.99
C ASP A 90 9.55 8.49 13.03
N VAL A 91 9.47 8.15 11.75
CA VAL A 91 8.99 9.04 10.72
C VAL A 91 7.52 9.27 11.03
N PHE A 92 6.68 8.26 10.81
CA PHE A 92 5.23 8.37 10.80
C PHE A 92 4.62 8.87 12.10
N THR A 93 5.00 8.38 13.26
CA THR A 93 4.36 8.75 14.54
C THR A 93 5.19 9.75 15.36
N GLY A 94 6.50 9.80 15.12
CA GLY A 94 7.46 10.50 15.98
C GLY A 94 7.94 9.69 17.18
N ASP A 95 7.62 8.40 17.24
CA ASP A 95 7.96 7.45 18.29
C ASP A 95 8.52 6.16 17.64
N GLU A 96 9.77 5.79 17.96
CA GLU A 96 10.41 4.56 17.45
C GLU A 96 9.76 3.27 17.98
N SER A 97 9.04 3.35 19.10
CA SER A 97 8.47 2.19 19.80
C SER A 97 6.99 1.92 19.50
N ARG A 98 6.32 2.84 18.79
CA ARG A 98 4.88 2.71 18.53
C ARG A 98 4.62 1.75 17.38
N LYS A 99 4.23 0.52 17.74
CA LYS A 99 3.76 -0.49 16.79
C LYS A 99 2.46 -0.01 16.11
N THR A 100 2.35 -0.18 14.79
CA THR A 100 1.13 0.17 14.04
C THR A 100 0.82 -0.80 12.91
N VAL A 101 -0.42 -0.76 12.42
CA VAL A 101 -0.85 -1.27 11.11
C VAL A 101 -0.93 -0.08 10.15
N SER A 102 -0.44 -0.24 8.91
CA SER A 102 -0.66 0.72 7.82
C SER A 102 -1.92 0.38 7.04
N MET A 103 -2.77 1.38 6.79
CA MET A 103 -3.97 1.29 5.97
C MET A 103 -4.14 2.59 5.18
N THR A 104 -5.16 2.64 4.34
CA THR A 104 -5.52 3.83 3.57
C THR A 104 -7.02 3.94 3.40
N ASN A 105 -7.52 5.13 3.14
CA ASN A 105 -8.90 5.43 2.76
C ASN A 105 -9.10 5.42 1.22
N ALA A 106 -8.05 5.15 0.43
CA ALA A 106 -8.10 5.08 -1.02
C ALA A 106 -7.69 3.69 -1.52
N ARG A 107 -8.64 2.91 -2.08
CA ARG A 107 -8.37 1.56 -2.62
C ARG A 107 -7.22 1.54 -3.62
N MET A 108 -7.12 2.54 -4.50
CA MET A 108 -6.00 2.67 -5.46
C MET A 108 -4.64 2.89 -4.78
N TYR A 109 -4.60 3.43 -3.56
CA TYR A 109 -3.37 3.55 -2.78
C TYR A 109 -3.00 2.21 -2.11
N ALA A 110 -3.96 1.41 -1.65
CA ALA A 110 -3.69 0.05 -1.17
C ALA A 110 -3.19 -0.84 -2.31
N ARG A 111 -3.81 -0.71 -3.49
CA ARG A 111 -3.45 -1.41 -4.73
C ARG A 111 -1.97 -1.24 -5.09
N VAL A 112 -1.40 -0.03 -5.00
CA VAL A 112 0.03 0.17 -5.34
C VAL A 112 1.03 -0.43 -4.33
N TYR A 113 0.59 -0.81 -3.13
CA TYR A 113 1.39 -1.63 -2.20
C TYR A 113 1.17 -3.13 -2.43
N SER A 114 -0.06 -3.55 -2.74
CA SER A 114 -0.40 -4.91 -3.16
C SER A 114 0.44 -5.33 -4.38
N ASP A 115 0.54 -4.46 -5.37
CA ASP A 115 1.35 -4.63 -6.58
C ASP A 115 2.85 -4.90 -6.35
N LEU A 116 3.41 -4.59 -5.18
CA LEU A 116 4.80 -4.92 -4.85
C LEU A 116 5.01 -6.42 -4.60
N TYR A 117 3.92 -7.16 -4.37
CA TYR A 117 3.92 -8.60 -4.09
C TYR A 117 3.54 -9.46 -5.30
N MET A 118 3.11 -8.86 -6.42
CA MET A 118 2.93 -9.58 -7.69
C MET A 118 4.29 -10.10 -8.18
N ASP A 119 4.38 -11.37 -8.59
CA ASP A 119 5.60 -11.95 -9.17
C ASP A 119 6.16 -11.05 -10.31
N GLU A 120 7.48 -10.91 -10.38
CA GLU A 120 8.14 -10.16 -11.45
C GLU A 120 8.21 -10.96 -12.77
N GLN A 121 8.00 -12.28 -12.71
CA GLN A 121 8.08 -13.16 -13.89
C GLN A 121 6.72 -13.45 -14.54
N ASP A 122 5.65 -13.35 -13.77
CA ASP A 122 4.27 -13.56 -14.21
C ASP A 122 3.40 -12.46 -13.59
N ASP A 123 2.64 -11.74 -14.40
CA ASP A 123 1.81 -10.63 -13.94
C ASP A 123 0.34 -11.09 -13.92
N PRO A 124 -0.18 -11.56 -12.76
CA PRO A 124 -1.44 -12.28 -12.70
C PRO A 124 -2.68 -11.38 -12.92
N LEU A 125 -2.50 -10.05 -13.03
CA LEU A 125 -3.57 -9.09 -13.26
C LEU A 125 -3.72 -8.76 -14.76
N GLU A 126 -4.56 -9.50 -15.48
CA GLU A 126 -4.78 -9.23 -16.92
C GLU A 126 -5.32 -7.82 -17.20
N TYR A 127 -6.17 -7.29 -16.30
CA TYR A 127 -6.85 -6.00 -16.46
C TYR A 127 -6.57 -5.06 -15.28
N ARG A 128 -6.14 -3.82 -15.57
CA ARG A 128 -5.86 -2.78 -14.56
C ARG A 128 -6.22 -1.39 -15.06
N TYR A 129 -6.84 -0.58 -14.21
CA TYR A 129 -7.10 0.82 -14.50
C TYR A 129 -5.87 1.66 -14.15
N GLY A 130 -4.95 1.80 -15.11
CA GLY A 130 -3.69 2.52 -14.96
C GLY A 130 -2.55 1.66 -14.41
N SER A 131 -1.32 1.94 -14.83
CA SER A 131 -0.13 1.17 -14.45
C SER A 131 0.29 1.45 -12.99
N LYS A 132 1.04 0.51 -12.39
CA LYS A 132 1.70 0.70 -11.09
C LYS A 132 2.51 2.00 -11.05
N ALA A 133 3.26 2.25 -12.11
CA ALA A 133 4.06 3.45 -12.31
C ALA A 133 3.22 4.74 -12.34
N PHE A 134 2.10 4.73 -13.07
CA PHE A 134 1.16 5.86 -13.13
C PHE A 134 0.65 6.24 -11.74
N TRP A 135 0.09 5.28 -11.00
CA TRP A 135 -0.47 5.54 -9.68
C TRP A 135 0.59 5.98 -8.68
N TRP A 136 1.77 5.34 -8.67
CA TRP A 136 2.84 5.77 -7.77
C TRP A 136 3.30 7.20 -8.03
N LEU A 137 3.49 7.58 -9.30
CA LEU A 137 3.84 8.95 -9.65
C LEU A 137 2.73 9.95 -9.34
N PHE A 138 1.46 9.58 -9.54
CA PHE A 138 0.32 10.39 -9.15
C PHE A 138 0.30 10.69 -7.64
N PHE A 139 0.43 9.66 -6.81
CA PHE A 139 0.46 9.83 -5.34
C PHE A 139 1.70 10.61 -4.88
N CYS A 140 2.87 10.35 -5.48
CA CYS A 140 4.09 11.14 -5.22
C CYS A 140 3.92 12.61 -5.60
N ALA A 141 3.33 12.91 -6.77
CA ALA A 141 3.08 14.27 -7.20
C ALA A 141 2.10 14.98 -6.26
N ARG A 142 1.02 14.31 -5.84
CA ARG A 142 0.02 14.89 -4.93
C ARG A 142 0.55 15.10 -3.51
N MET A 143 1.39 14.19 -2.99
CA MET A 143 2.18 14.44 -1.78
C MET A 143 3.12 15.64 -1.98
N GLY A 144 3.81 15.72 -3.11
CA GLY A 144 4.70 16.84 -3.47
C GLY A 144 3.98 18.20 -3.50
N PHE A 145 2.79 18.27 -4.09
CA PHE A 145 1.95 19.47 -4.05
C PHE A 145 1.52 19.82 -2.62
N HIS A 146 1.10 18.86 -1.79
CA HIS A 146 0.77 19.13 -0.38
C HIS A 146 1.98 19.64 0.41
N VAL A 147 3.16 19.06 0.18
CA VAL A 147 4.44 19.51 0.77
C VAL A 147 4.76 20.95 0.33
N ALA A 148 4.66 21.25 -0.97
CA ALA A 148 4.96 22.57 -1.55
C ALA A 148 3.92 23.66 -1.21
N LEU A 149 2.69 23.29 -0.82
CA LEU A 149 1.67 24.25 -0.40
C LEU A 149 1.64 24.46 1.13
N SER A 150 2.34 23.63 1.90
CA SER A 150 2.41 23.77 3.36
C SER A 150 3.36 24.89 3.81
N PRO A 151 2.88 25.89 4.59
CA PRO A 151 3.74 26.95 5.14
C PRO A 151 4.84 26.41 6.08
N GLU A 152 4.54 25.32 6.79
CA GLU A 152 5.47 24.65 7.71
C GLU A 152 6.66 24.05 6.96
N THR A 153 6.40 23.47 5.78
CA THR A 153 7.45 22.98 4.89
C THR A 153 8.33 24.13 4.42
N HIS A 154 7.78 25.25 3.98
CA HIS A 154 8.57 26.40 3.54
C HIS A 154 9.50 26.92 4.64
N ILE A 155 9.00 27.04 5.87
CA ILE A 155 9.81 27.43 7.04
C ILE A 155 10.90 26.37 7.32
N ARG A 156 10.59 25.07 7.19
CA ARG A 156 11.57 23.99 7.32
C ARG A 156 12.63 24.01 6.23
N ILE A 157 12.28 24.18 4.95
CA ILE A 157 13.23 24.24 3.83
C ILE A 157 14.18 25.43 4.00
N LEU A 158 13.67 26.59 4.40
CA LEU A 158 14.49 27.77 4.70
C LEU A 158 15.50 27.48 5.83
N LYS A 159 15.08 26.85 6.93
CA LYS A 159 15.98 26.45 8.04
C LYS A 159 16.99 25.37 7.61
N TYR A 160 16.54 24.36 6.86
CA TYR A 160 17.33 23.22 6.38
C TYR A 160 18.46 23.65 5.44
N ASN A 161 18.20 24.61 4.56
CA ASN A 161 19.21 25.17 3.66
C ASN A 161 20.26 26.03 4.38
N LEU A 162 19.94 26.59 5.55
CA LEU A 162 20.82 27.50 6.28
C LEU A 162 21.76 26.81 7.29
N TRP A 163 21.41 25.64 7.84
CA TRP A 163 22.16 25.04 8.96
C TRP A 163 22.47 23.54 8.83
N GLU A 164 21.61 22.72 8.22
CA GLU A 164 21.69 21.26 8.37
C GLU A 164 22.32 20.53 7.16
N ARG A 165 22.92 21.22 6.20
CA ARG A 165 23.42 20.57 4.98
C ARG A 165 24.74 19.79 5.17
N TRP A 166 25.38 19.89 6.35
CA TRP A 166 26.74 19.37 6.60
C TRP A 166 26.95 18.67 7.97
N SER A 167 25.90 18.36 8.75
CA SER A 167 26.07 17.67 10.05
C SER A 167 26.26 16.15 9.88
N ARG A 168 27.21 15.56 10.62
CA ARG A 168 27.46 14.09 10.62
C ARG A 168 26.25 13.29 11.14
N GLU A 169 25.51 13.86 12.09
CA GLU A 169 24.30 13.27 12.67
C GLU A 169 23.22 13.04 11.62
N LYS A 170 23.06 13.97 10.67
CA LYS A 170 22.11 13.83 9.56
C LYS A 170 22.54 12.75 8.58
N LEU A 171 23.83 12.66 8.25
CA LEU A 171 24.35 11.56 7.42
C LEU A 171 24.06 10.21 8.08
N ALA A 172 24.22 10.09 9.40
CA ALA A 172 23.86 8.89 10.15
C ALA A 172 22.34 8.62 10.15
N ALA A 173 21.50 9.64 10.30
CA ALA A 173 20.04 9.50 10.26
C ALA A 173 19.52 9.10 8.86
N ASP A 174 20.07 9.69 7.80
CA ASP A 174 19.73 9.32 6.43
C ASP A 174 20.22 7.90 6.10
N MET A 175 21.40 7.49 6.59
CA MET A 175 21.86 6.09 6.50
C MET A 175 20.93 5.11 7.26
N LYS A 176 20.45 5.46 8.47
CA LYS A 176 19.46 4.65 9.21
C LYS A 176 18.17 4.49 8.41
N ARG A 177 17.70 5.54 7.73
CA ARG A 177 16.53 5.50 6.84
C ARG A 177 16.75 4.61 5.62
N TYR A 178 17.90 4.72 4.95
CA TYR A 178 18.21 3.85 3.81
C TYR A 178 18.28 2.37 4.22
N GLN A 179 18.87 2.05 5.38
CA GLN A 179 18.87 0.70 5.94
C GLN A 179 17.46 0.17 6.19
N LYS A 180 16.60 0.96 6.84
CA LYS A 180 15.17 0.66 7.05
C LYS A 180 14.44 0.39 5.73
N ALA A 181 14.69 1.20 4.70
CA ALA A 181 14.07 1.04 3.40
C ALA A 181 14.53 -0.23 2.66
N THR A 182 15.83 -0.56 2.73
CA THR A 182 16.36 -1.84 2.23
C THR A 182 15.79 -3.04 3.00
N GLN A 183 15.58 -2.93 4.32
CA GLN A 183 14.91 -3.98 5.11
C GLN A 183 13.44 -4.15 4.72
N TRP A 184 12.70 -3.06 4.50
CA TRP A 184 11.32 -3.11 4.04
C TRP A 184 11.20 -3.81 2.68
N GLN A 185 12.02 -3.40 1.70
CA GLN A 185 12.05 -4.01 0.38
C GLN A 185 12.31 -5.52 0.41
N ARG A 186 13.16 -6.00 1.34
CA ARG A 186 13.50 -7.42 1.42
C ARG A 186 12.32 -8.34 1.67
N THR A 187 11.17 -7.83 2.12
CA THR A 187 9.98 -8.66 2.33
C THR A 187 9.31 -9.16 1.05
N PHE A 188 9.57 -8.56 -0.10
CA PHE A 188 9.07 -9.03 -1.40
C PHE A 188 10.19 -9.34 -2.40
N ARG A 189 11.44 -8.90 -2.16
CA ARG A 189 12.57 -9.17 -3.07
C ARG A 189 13.84 -9.65 -2.37
N ASN A 190 14.48 -10.68 -2.91
CA ASN A 190 15.78 -11.18 -2.43
C ASN A 190 16.90 -11.19 -3.50
N ASP A 191 16.74 -10.43 -4.59
CA ASP A 191 17.80 -10.27 -5.60
C ASP A 191 18.85 -9.20 -5.22
N ASP A 192 20.04 -9.27 -5.82
CA ASP A 192 21.18 -8.41 -5.46
C ASP A 192 21.06 -6.96 -5.97
N ARG A 193 20.14 -6.66 -6.91
CA ARG A 193 20.02 -5.38 -7.64
C ARG A 193 19.75 -4.18 -6.71
N TYR A 194 19.28 -4.45 -5.49
CA TYR A 194 18.92 -3.44 -4.49
C TYR A 194 19.55 -3.69 -3.11
N LYS A 195 20.45 -4.68 -2.96
CA LYS A 195 21.04 -5.01 -1.64
C LYS A 195 22.06 -3.98 -1.13
N SER A 196 22.52 -3.05 -1.98
CA SER A 196 23.39 -1.94 -1.56
C SER A 196 22.57 -0.73 -1.08
N GLY A 197 22.99 -0.10 0.01
CA GLY A 197 22.29 1.07 0.59
C GLY A 197 22.26 2.31 -0.33
N LEU A 198 23.14 2.38 -1.33
CA LEU A 198 23.09 3.36 -2.41
C LEU A 198 22.07 2.96 -3.48
N GLY A 199 21.95 1.67 -3.78
CA GLY A 199 20.99 1.13 -4.74
C GLY A 199 19.54 1.48 -4.43
N TYR A 200 19.13 1.60 -3.15
CA TYR A 200 17.79 2.12 -2.83
C TYR A 200 17.61 3.57 -3.28
N LYS A 201 18.60 4.45 -3.06
CA LYS A 201 18.49 5.86 -3.46
C LYS A 201 18.35 6.02 -4.98
N ASP A 202 19.10 5.23 -5.73
CA ASP A 202 19.15 5.33 -7.20
C ASP A 202 18.01 4.52 -7.86
N ASN A 203 17.53 3.44 -7.23
CA ASN A 203 16.51 2.54 -7.78
C ASN A 203 15.15 2.58 -7.06
N PHE A 204 14.89 3.44 -6.05
CA PHE A 204 13.58 3.51 -5.38
C PHE A 204 12.44 3.74 -6.36
N MET A 205 12.61 4.65 -7.33
CA MET A 205 11.57 4.88 -8.33
C MET A 205 11.36 3.65 -9.24
N HIS A 206 12.40 2.90 -9.58
CA HIS A 206 12.27 1.64 -10.32
C HIS A 206 11.59 0.55 -9.47
N LEU A 207 11.93 0.47 -8.17
CA LEU A 207 11.26 -0.43 -7.22
C LEU A 207 9.75 -0.17 -7.17
N MET A 208 9.36 1.07 -6.90
CA MET A 208 7.95 1.44 -6.76
C MET A 208 7.21 1.35 -8.09
N CYS A 209 7.77 1.86 -9.20
CA CYS A 209 7.07 1.93 -10.48
C CYS A 209 7.10 0.64 -11.31
N GLU A 210 8.17 -0.16 -11.25
CA GLU A 210 8.43 -1.22 -12.25
C GLU A 210 8.65 -2.60 -11.62
N ALA A 211 9.23 -2.71 -10.42
CA ALA A 211 9.69 -4.00 -9.87
C ALA A 211 8.60 -4.81 -9.12
N GLY A 212 8.52 -6.12 -9.38
CA GLY A 212 7.64 -7.05 -8.64
C GLY A 212 8.28 -7.72 -7.41
N SER A 213 7.64 -8.78 -6.94
CA SER A 213 8.14 -9.78 -6.01
C SER A 213 9.13 -10.72 -6.70
N THR A 214 10.12 -11.26 -5.95
CA THR A 214 10.98 -12.36 -6.43
C THR A 214 10.59 -13.72 -5.85
N ILE A 215 9.45 -13.79 -5.15
CA ILE A 215 8.81 -15.04 -4.73
C ILE A 215 7.95 -15.52 -5.89
N SER A 216 8.19 -16.76 -6.35
CA SER A 216 7.47 -17.38 -7.46
C SER A 216 5.99 -17.61 -7.11
N ASP A 217 5.09 -17.36 -8.06
CA ASP A 217 3.63 -17.51 -7.91
C ASP A 217 3.04 -16.64 -6.76
N ASN A 218 3.74 -15.56 -6.40
CA ASN A 218 3.25 -14.59 -5.44
C ASN A 218 2.29 -13.59 -6.10
N TYR A 219 1.30 -13.17 -5.33
CA TYR A 219 0.29 -12.22 -5.77
C TYR A 219 -0.01 -11.20 -4.68
N GLY A 220 -0.35 -10.00 -5.10
CA GLY A 220 -0.89 -8.96 -4.24
C GLY A 220 -2.33 -9.24 -3.84
N MET A 221 -2.74 -8.71 -2.69
CA MET A 221 -4.09 -8.81 -2.15
C MET A 221 -4.49 -7.47 -1.50
N ILE A 222 -5.79 -7.15 -1.50
CA ILE A 222 -6.33 -6.02 -0.75
C ILE A 222 -7.38 -6.54 0.23
N VAL A 223 -7.34 -6.07 1.48
CA VAL A 223 -8.36 -6.35 2.50
C VAL A 223 -9.16 -5.08 2.75
N GLY A 224 -10.48 -5.15 2.60
CA GLY A 224 -11.41 -4.12 3.04
C GLY A 224 -11.68 -4.23 4.55
N VAL A 225 -11.61 -3.10 5.26
CA VAL A 225 -11.78 -3.01 6.71
C VAL A 225 -13.03 -2.19 7.05
N ARG A 226 -13.88 -2.76 7.89
CA ARG A 226 -15.19 -2.24 8.30
C ARG A 226 -15.08 -0.88 8.99
N ALA A 227 -16.04 0.00 8.68
CA ALA A 227 -16.16 1.31 9.31
C ALA A 227 -16.26 1.22 10.83
N GLY A 228 -15.44 2.02 11.52
CA GLY A 228 -15.37 2.03 12.99
C GLY A 228 -14.77 0.79 13.64
N ALA A 229 -14.17 -0.14 12.89
CA ALA A 229 -13.49 -1.32 13.45
C ALA A 229 -12.28 -0.97 14.33
N VAL A 230 -11.56 0.10 13.98
CA VAL A 230 -10.33 0.55 14.67
C VAL A 230 -10.20 2.08 14.65
N SER A 231 -9.49 2.63 15.63
CA SER A 231 -9.24 4.07 15.75
C SER A 231 -7.94 4.48 15.02
N PRO A 232 -7.98 5.53 14.19
CA PRO A 232 -6.77 6.12 13.63
C PRO A 232 -5.85 6.80 14.65
N VAL A 233 -4.54 6.59 14.53
CA VAL A 233 -3.50 7.30 15.30
C VAL A 233 -2.88 8.44 14.48
N PHE A 234 -2.42 9.47 15.19
CA PHE A 234 -1.89 10.70 14.59
C PHE A 234 -0.52 10.49 13.91
N ILE A 235 -0.45 10.66 12.58
CA ILE A 235 0.79 10.55 11.78
C ILE A 235 1.50 11.90 11.69
N LYS A 236 2.63 12.11 12.36
CA LYS A 236 3.38 13.38 12.41
C LYS A 236 3.69 14.04 11.05
N GLN A 237 3.86 13.32 9.94
CA GLN A 237 3.94 13.94 8.60
C GLN A 237 2.56 14.18 7.99
N GLY A 238 2.19 15.46 7.86
CA GLY A 238 0.96 15.86 7.17
C GLY A 238 0.85 15.40 5.71
N HIS A 239 1.98 15.25 4.99
CA HIS A 239 1.95 14.80 3.59
C HIS A 239 1.66 13.30 3.43
N ILE A 240 2.05 12.47 4.40
CA ILE A 240 1.74 11.03 4.39
C ILE A 240 0.26 10.80 4.78
N ARG A 241 -0.32 11.62 5.68
CA ARG A 241 -1.77 11.63 5.98
C ARG A 241 -2.68 11.87 4.79
N CYS A 242 -2.15 12.34 3.66
CA CYS A 242 -2.95 12.49 2.45
C CYS A 242 -3.53 11.15 1.98
N PHE A 243 -2.87 10.02 2.31
CA PHE A 243 -3.23 8.69 1.86
C PHE A 243 -3.06 7.60 2.92
N GLU A 244 -2.07 7.67 3.82
CA GLU A 244 -1.91 6.67 4.89
C GLU A 244 -2.73 7.02 6.14
N ILE A 245 -3.24 5.96 6.77
CA ILE A 245 -3.91 5.93 8.05
C ILE A 245 -3.26 4.82 8.87
N ARG A 246 -2.88 5.12 10.12
CA ARG A 246 -2.29 4.14 11.03
C ARG A 246 -3.24 3.82 12.17
N THR A 247 -3.18 2.61 12.69
CA THR A 247 -3.79 2.24 13.99
C THR A 247 -2.80 1.45 14.83
N ASP A 248 -2.89 1.53 16.15
CA ASP A 248 -2.21 0.63 17.10
C ASP A 248 -3.16 -0.44 17.69
N GLU A 249 -4.33 -0.61 17.10
CA GLU A 249 -5.27 -1.69 17.36
C GLU A 249 -5.05 -2.87 16.38
N THR A 250 -5.46 -4.08 16.76
CA THR A 250 -5.45 -5.24 15.85
C THR A 250 -6.76 -5.27 15.07
N VAL A 251 -6.70 -5.25 13.74
CA VAL A 251 -7.89 -5.49 12.91
C VAL A 251 -8.14 -6.99 12.86
N SER A 252 -9.24 -7.46 13.45
CA SER A 252 -9.61 -8.88 13.41
C SER A 252 -10.07 -9.28 12.01
N PRO A 253 -9.92 -10.55 11.59
CA PRO A 253 -10.54 -11.05 10.36
C PRO A 253 -12.07 -10.93 10.35
N SER A 254 -12.71 -10.90 11.51
CA SER A 254 -14.14 -10.59 11.66
C SER A 254 -14.52 -9.15 11.27
N ASP A 255 -13.54 -8.25 11.24
CA ASP A 255 -13.74 -6.83 10.95
C ASP A 255 -13.47 -6.52 9.47
N TRP A 256 -13.18 -7.55 8.66
CA TRP A 256 -13.02 -7.42 7.23
C TRP A 256 -14.40 -7.36 6.57
N THR A 257 -14.51 -6.58 5.50
CA THR A 257 -15.74 -6.45 4.68
C THR A 257 -15.69 -7.34 3.44
N TYR A 258 -14.50 -7.48 2.86
CA TYR A 258 -14.22 -8.36 1.72
C TYR A 258 -12.69 -8.54 1.55
N VAL A 259 -12.29 -9.47 0.67
CA VAL A 259 -10.90 -9.65 0.19
C VAL A 259 -10.84 -9.53 -1.34
N GLU A 260 -9.77 -8.94 -1.84
CA GLU A 260 -9.42 -8.83 -3.26
C GLU A 260 -8.16 -9.65 -3.54
N ALA A 261 -8.16 -10.41 -4.65
CA ALA A 261 -7.02 -11.14 -5.20
C ALA A 261 -7.13 -11.21 -6.74
N PRO A 262 -6.08 -11.54 -7.52
CA PRO A 262 -6.22 -11.74 -8.96
C PRO A 262 -7.25 -12.81 -9.31
N GLU A 263 -7.90 -12.70 -10.47
CA GLU A 263 -8.98 -13.60 -10.90
C GLU A 263 -8.56 -15.07 -10.85
N SER A 264 -7.34 -15.39 -11.29
CA SER A 264 -6.73 -16.72 -11.25
C SER A 264 -6.51 -17.30 -9.84
N LYS A 265 -6.61 -16.46 -8.78
CA LYS A 265 -6.37 -16.81 -7.37
C LYS A 265 -7.62 -16.69 -6.48
N VAL A 266 -8.75 -16.25 -7.03
CA VAL A 266 -9.98 -16.02 -6.26
C VAL A 266 -10.47 -17.28 -5.54
N ASP A 267 -10.45 -18.44 -6.19
CA ASP A 267 -10.94 -19.68 -5.58
C ASP A 267 -9.97 -20.24 -4.51
N GLU A 268 -8.65 -20.11 -4.71
CA GLU A 268 -7.62 -20.42 -3.69
C GLU A 268 -7.83 -19.59 -2.41
N VAL A 269 -8.19 -18.31 -2.56
CA VAL A 269 -8.47 -17.39 -1.44
C VAL A 269 -9.80 -17.71 -0.76
N LYS A 270 -10.84 -18.13 -1.50
CA LYS A 270 -12.10 -18.62 -0.92
C LYS A 270 -11.89 -19.90 -0.10
N ASP A 271 -11.10 -20.85 -0.60
CA ASP A 271 -10.81 -22.10 0.10
C ASP A 271 -10.06 -21.82 1.41
N ALA A 272 -9.05 -20.95 1.39
CA ALA A 272 -8.34 -20.53 2.60
C ALA A 272 -9.24 -19.79 3.61
N LEU A 273 -10.19 -18.97 3.15
CA LEU A 273 -11.21 -18.33 4.01
C LEU A 273 -12.18 -19.36 4.60
N SER A 274 -12.61 -20.35 3.81
CA SER A 274 -13.48 -21.45 4.23
C SER A 274 -12.83 -22.27 5.35
N GLU A 275 -11.56 -22.66 5.17
CA GLU A 275 -10.76 -23.36 6.19
C GLU A 275 -10.58 -22.55 7.48
N ALA A 276 -10.49 -21.21 7.36
CA ALA A 276 -10.45 -20.30 8.51
C ALA A 276 -11.83 -20.04 9.16
N GLY A 277 -12.92 -20.59 8.61
CA GLY A 277 -14.29 -20.39 9.10
C GLY A 277 -14.95 -19.08 8.65
N LEU A 278 -14.36 -18.37 7.69
CA LEU A 278 -14.80 -17.06 7.17
C LEU A 278 -15.56 -17.19 5.84
N ASN A 279 -16.33 -18.26 5.68
CA ASN A 279 -17.07 -18.64 4.46
C ASN A 279 -17.97 -17.54 3.88
N ASP A 280 -18.52 -16.68 4.74
CA ASP A 280 -19.43 -15.60 4.33
C ASP A 280 -18.70 -14.33 3.85
N LEU A 281 -17.37 -14.25 4.00
CA LEU A 281 -16.59 -13.08 3.60
C LEU A 281 -16.42 -13.06 2.07
N PRO A 282 -16.90 -12.02 1.35
CA PRO A 282 -16.80 -11.96 -0.10
C PRO A 282 -15.34 -11.90 -0.58
N VAL A 283 -15.06 -12.63 -1.65
CA VAL A 283 -13.82 -12.52 -2.43
C VAL A 283 -14.16 -12.00 -3.81
N PHE A 284 -13.56 -10.87 -4.20
CA PHE A 284 -13.68 -10.28 -5.53
C PHE A 284 -12.36 -10.41 -6.29
N SER A 285 -12.43 -10.55 -7.62
CA SER A 285 -11.23 -10.41 -8.43
C SER A 285 -10.79 -8.95 -8.46
N MET A 286 -9.48 -8.71 -8.40
CA MET A 286 -8.90 -7.38 -8.49
C MET A 286 -9.27 -6.73 -9.83
N GLU A 287 -9.36 -7.50 -10.91
CA GLU A 287 -9.73 -7.09 -12.26
C GLU A 287 -11.16 -6.53 -12.32
N VAL A 288 -12.11 -7.18 -11.64
CA VAL A 288 -13.49 -6.67 -11.53
C VAL A 288 -13.53 -5.40 -10.67
N MET A 289 -12.76 -5.34 -9.58
CA MET A 289 -12.68 -4.14 -8.74
C MET A 289 -11.97 -2.97 -9.45
N GLU A 290 -10.96 -3.23 -10.27
CA GLU A 290 -10.32 -2.25 -11.17
C GLU A 290 -11.32 -1.70 -12.19
N TYR A 291 -12.11 -2.57 -12.83
CA TYR A 291 -13.14 -2.14 -13.78
C TYR A 291 -14.27 -1.36 -13.12
N TYR A 292 -14.76 -1.82 -11.96
CA TYR A 292 -15.75 -1.12 -11.15
C TYR A 292 -15.28 0.30 -10.81
N HIS A 293 -14.07 0.43 -10.27
CA HIS A 293 -13.50 1.72 -9.89
C HIS A 293 -13.19 2.61 -11.11
N ALA A 294 -12.82 2.04 -12.27
CA ALA A 294 -12.63 2.82 -13.50
C ALA A 294 -13.88 3.61 -13.94
N GLN A 295 -15.08 3.22 -13.49
CA GLN A 295 -16.33 3.95 -13.75
C GLN A 295 -16.51 5.20 -12.86
N GLU A 296 -15.79 5.29 -11.74
CA GLU A 296 -15.86 6.45 -10.82
C GLU A 296 -15.10 7.65 -11.39
N PRO A 297 -15.49 8.90 -11.05
CA PRO A 297 -14.69 10.08 -11.35
C PRO A 297 -13.27 9.93 -10.78
N PHE A 298 -12.25 10.28 -11.58
CA PHE A 298 -10.85 10.11 -11.22
C PHE A 298 -10.45 10.76 -9.89
N ASP A 299 -11.14 11.83 -9.48
CA ASP A 299 -10.88 12.44 -8.19
C ASP A 299 -11.48 11.68 -7.01
N GLU A 300 -12.59 10.94 -7.15
CA GLU A 300 -13.14 10.04 -6.11
C GLU A 300 -12.22 8.84 -5.85
N LEU A 301 -11.62 8.26 -6.90
CA LEU A 301 -10.57 7.22 -6.82
C LEU A 301 -9.35 7.61 -5.97
N THR A 302 -9.21 8.91 -5.75
CA THR A 302 -8.11 9.52 -5.01
C THR A 302 -8.63 10.36 -3.85
N LYS A 303 -9.93 10.28 -3.52
CA LYS A 303 -10.62 11.01 -2.45
C LYS A 303 -11.80 10.18 -1.90
N LYS A 304 -11.51 9.30 -0.95
CA LYS A 304 -12.34 9.28 0.27
C LYS A 304 -11.44 9.73 1.42
N HIS A 305 -11.84 10.79 2.13
CA HIS A 305 -11.26 11.26 3.40
C HIS A 305 -9.88 12.00 3.42
N VAL A 306 -9.71 13.04 2.58
CA VAL A 306 -8.99 14.29 3.03
C VAL A 306 -9.98 15.43 3.36
N ALA A 307 -11.21 15.04 3.68
CA ALA A 307 -12.16 15.83 4.46
C ALA A 307 -12.59 15.08 5.73
N ALA A 308 -11.68 14.26 6.29
CA ALA A 308 -11.79 13.84 7.67
C ALA A 308 -11.91 15.10 8.52
N LYS A 309 -13.09 15.30 9.12
CA LYS A 309 -13.27 16.18 10.27
C LYS A 309 -12.43 15.61 11.41
N TYR A 310 -11.11 15.80 11.38
CA TYR A 310 -10.30 15.62 12.57
C TYR A 310 -10.94 16.48 13.65
N PRO A 311 -11.39 15.89 14.78
CA PRO A 311 -11.92 16.67 15.89
C PRO A 311 -10.91 17.76 16.24
N LYS A 312 -11.37 18.98 16.56
CA LYS A 312 -10.47 20.11 16.82
C LYS A 312 -9.42 19.83 17.91
N TRP A 313 -9.66 18.85 18.79
CA TRP A 313 -8.70 18.39 19.79
C TRP A 313 -7.47 17.64 19.22
N LEU A 314 -7.54 17.08 18.00
CA LEU A 314 -6.39 16.48 17.30
C LEU A 314 -5.50 17.52 16.58
N MET A 315 -5.95 18.78 16.47
CA MET A 315 -5.13 19.91 16.01
C MET A 315 -4.60 20.78 17.16
N ALA A 316 -4.85 20.39 18.41
CA ALA A 316 -4.54 21.18 19.61
C ALA A 316 -3.43 20.53 20.45
N LYS A 317 -2.20 20.49 19.92
CA LYS A 317 -0.94 20.32 20.66
C LYS A 317 0.19 21.11 20.01
#